data_AF-A0A9E2MIZ8-F1
#
_entry.id   AF-A0A9E2MIZ8-F1
#
_cell.length_a   1.000
_cell.length_b   1.000
_cell.length_c   1.000
_cell.angle_alpha   90.00
_cell.angle_beta   90.00
_cell.angle_gamma   90.00
#
_symmetry.space_group_name_H-M   'P 1'
#
loop_
_entity.id
_entity.type
_entity.pdbx_description
1 polymer ?
#
loop_
_entity_poly.entity_id
_entity_poly.type
_entity_poly.pdbx_seq_one_letter_code
_entity_poly.pdbx_strand_id
1 'polypeptide(L)'
;MAMRTTQKTAHQKEKGQAVTLFAIMLPLTTIFALLLFDYMITTSRLMDAVAVADLSAHAGAQEVAVYPDGVIYATDQGEVIAAAYFGVQAPTYVQLTGISCGRVNERPACQVSAQVSSPGFFLPQRSISFNAIGYLSNGVTRGDQ
;
A
#
# COMPACT_ATOMS: atom_id res chain seq x y z
N MET A 1 12.16 54.01 -59.73
CA MET A 1 12.37 54.03 -58.27
C MET A 1 11.73 52.76 -57.72
N ALA A 2 12.51 51.69 -57.55
CA ALA A 2 11.98 50.35 -57.27
C ALA A 2 11.95 50.09 -55.76
N MET A 3 10.75 49.95 -55.22
CA MET A 3 10.49 49.61 -53.81
C MET A 3 10.72 48.11 -53.63
N ARG A 4 11.85 47.72 -53.02
CA ARG A 4 12.15 46.34 -52.64
C ARG A 4 11.50 46.03 -51.30
N THR A 5 10.50 45.17 -51.33
CA THR A 5 9.87 44.52 -50.19
C THR A 5 10.82 43.50 -49.54
N THR A 6 11.28 43.79 -48.33
CA THR A 6 11.92 42.82 -47.43
C THR A 6 10.87 42.25 -46.48
N GLN A 7 10.30 41.10 -46.84
CA GLN A 7 9.40 40.33 -45.97
C GLN A 7 9.80 38.85 -46.01
N LYS A 8 10.89 38.48 -45.35
CA LYS A 8 11.32 37.07 -45.17
C LYS A 8 12.12 36.88 -43.88
N THR A 9 11.50 36.96 -42.70
CA THR A 9 12.17 36.50 -41.44
C THR A 9 11.22 35.95 -40.37
N ALA A 10 9.91 36.19 -40.40
CA ALA A 10 9.03 35.75 -39.31
C ALA A 10 8.77 34.23 -39.28
N HIS A 11 8.70 33.56 -40.44
CA HIS A 11 8.11 32.22 -40.52
C HIS A 11 9.02 31.04 -40.12
N GLN A 12 10.34 31.21 -40.12
CA GLN A 12 11.28 30.16 -39.69
C GLN A 12 11.41 30.04 -38.16
N LYS A 13 11.12 31.12 -37.42
CA LYS A 13 11.34 31.20 -35.98
C LYS A 13 10.33 30.37 -35.17
N GLU A 14 9.09 30.26 -35.65
CA GLU A 14 8.02 29.49 -35.00
C GLU A 14 8.22 27.97 -35.08
N LYS A 15 8.77 27.46 -36.19
CA LYS A 15 9.03 26.01 -36.37
C LYS A 15 10.10 25.50 -35.40
N GLY A 16 11.09 26.32 -35.06
CA GLY A 16 12.12 25.96 -34.08
C GLY A 16 11.59 25.86 -32.64
N GLN A 17 10.62 26.71 -32.28
CA GLN A 17 10.00 26.71 -30.96
C GLN A 17 9.09 25.51 -30.73
N ALA A 18 8.34 25.08 -31.75
CA ALA A 18 7.51 23.88 -31.66
C ALA A 18 8.36 22.61 -31.45
N VAL A 19 9.50 22.51 -32.15
CA VAL A 19 10.43 21.37 -32.01
C VAL A 19 11.07 21.35 -30.62
N THR A 20 11.50 22.50 -30.08
CA THR A 20 12.06 22.56 -28.72
C THR A 20 11.02 22.24 -27.65
N LEU A 21 9.79 22.73 -27.78
CA LEU A 21 8.70 22.39 -26.88
C LEU A 21 8.40 20.89 -26.91
N PHE A 22 8.32 20.29 -28.09
CA PHE A 22 8.08 18.85 -28.23
C PHE A 22 9.22 18.01 -27.65
N ALA A 23 10.46 18.42 -27.89
CA ALA A 23 11.66 17.76 -27.37
C ALA A 23 11.73 17.78 -25.83
N ILE A 24 11.10 18.75 -25.17
CA ILE A 24 11.03 18.83 -23.70
C ILE A 24 9.76 18.15 -23.16
N MET A 25 8.62 18.33 -23.82
CA MET A 25 7.34 17.79 -23.34
C MET A 25 7.28 16.27 -23.42
N LEU A 26 7.77 15.66 -24.49
CA LEU A 26 7.78 14.19 -24.61
C LEU A 26 8.55 13.49 -23.49
N PRO A 27 9.83 13.81 -23.20
CA PRO A 27 10.53 13.16 -22.11
C PRO A 27 9.87 13.45 -20.76
N LEU A 28 9.32 14.64 -20.55
CA LEU A 28 8.64 14.97 -19.30
C LEU A 28 7.36 14.14 -19.10
N THR A 29 6.53 14.00 -20.12
CA THR A 29 5.31 13.17 -20.04
C THR A 29 5.63 11.69 -19.91
N THR A 30 6.69 11.21 -20.56
CA THR A 30 7.13 9.81 -20.41
C THR A 30 7.62 9.53 -19.00
N ILE A 31 8.47 10.39 -18.42
CA ILE A 31 8.91 10.26 -17.02
C ILE A 31 7.69 10.29 -16.09
N PHE A 32 6.77 11.23 -16.30
CA PHE A 32 5.55 11.33 -15.51
C PHE A 32 4.70 10.05 -15.57
N ALA A 33 4.52 9.47 -16.76
CA ALA A 33 3.78 8.21 -16.93
C ALA A 33 4.48 7.04 -16.22
N LEU A 34 5.82 6.93 -16.34
CA LEU A 34 6.59 5.88 -15.67
C LEU A 34 6.47 5.98 -14.14
N LEU A 35 6.50 7.19 -13.60
CA LEU A 35 6.28 7.43 -12.17
C LEU A 35 4.88 7.02 -11.72
N LEU A 36 3.85 7.29 -12.53
CA LEU A 36 2.48 6.85 -12.23
C LEU A 36 2.37 5.32 -12.22
N PHE A 37 3.02 4.61 -13.15
CA PHE A 37 3.01 3.15 -13.15
C PHE A 37 3.65 2.56 -11.89
N ASP A 38 4.81 3.09 -11.48
CA ASP A 38 5.50 2.63 -10.27
C ASP A 38 4.65 2.89 -9.02
N TYR A 39 3.98 4.04 -8.95
CA TYR A 39 3.03 4.37 -7.88
C TYR A 39 1.82 3.42 -7.86
N MET A 40 1.21 3.14 -9.02
CA MET A 40 0.05 2.25 -9.12
C MET A 40 0.38 0.83 -8.66
N ILE A 41 1.52 0.27 -9.09
CA ILE A 41 1.96 -1.06 -8.66
C ILE A 41 2.24 -1.09 -7.16
N THR A 42 2.92 -0.07 -6.64
CA THR A 42 3.20 0.04 -5.20
C THR A 42 1.89 0.08 -4.39
N THR A 43 0.91 0.84 -4.87
CA THR A 43 -0.40 0.97 -4.22
C THR A 43 -1.17 -0.34 -4.27
N SER A 44 -1.16 -1.05 -5.39
CA SER A 44 -1.78 -2.37 -5.52
C SER A 44 -1.17 -3.37 -4.53
N ARG A 45 0.16 -3.45 -4.47
CA ARG A 45 0.86 -4.33 -3.52
C ARG A 45 0.54 -3.99 -2.06
N LEU A 46 0.41 -2.69 -1.75
CA LEU A 46 0.04 -2.24 -0.41
C LEU A 46 -1.39 -2.68 -0.06
N MET A 47 -2.34 -2.56 -0.98
CA MET A 47 -3.72 -3.01 -0.74
C MET A 47 -3.81 -4.51 -0.53
N ASP A 48 -3.10 -5.31 -1.34
CA ASP A 48 -3.01 -6.76 -1.15
C ASP A 48 -2.41 -7.10 0.23
N ALA A 49 -1.34 -6.42 0.61
CA ALA A 49 -0.68 -6.62 1.90
C ALA A 49 -1.58 -6.24 3.09
N VAL A 50 -2.32 -5.14 2.98
CA VAL A 50 -3.29 -4.70 3.98
C VAL A 50 -4.44 -5.69 4.11
N ALA A 51 -4.96 -6.21 2.99
CA ALA A 51 -6.03 -7.21 3.03
C ALA A 51 -5.59 -8.50 3.73
N VAL A 52 -4.38 -8.98 3.46
CA VAL A 52 -3.80 -10.15 4.14
C VAL A 52 -3.63 -9.89 5.63
N ALA A 53 -3.08 -8.73 6.01
CA ALA A 53 -2.88 -8.39 7.42
C ALA A 53 -4.20 -8.21 8.17
N ASP A 54 -5.21 -7.59 7.54
CA ASP A 54 -6.54 -7.39 8.14
C ASP A 54 -7.25 -8.72 8.39
N LEU A 55 -7.23 -9.63 7.41
CA LEU A 55 -7.80 -10.96 7.57
C LEU A 55 -7.08 -11.78 8.64
N SER A 56 -5.75 -11.70 8.68
CA SER A 56 -4.93 -12.35 9.71
C SER A 56 -5.20 -11.79 11.10
N ALA A 57 -5.36 -10.47 11.21
CA ALA A 57 -5.67 -9.79 12.46
C ALA A 57 -7.07 -10.18 12.98
N HIS A 58 -8.07 -10.27 12.10
CA HIS A 58 -9.39 -10.75 12.48
C HIS A 58 -9.38 -12.22 12.90
N ALA A 59 -8.62 -13.07 12.21
CA ALA A 59 -8.46 -14.48 12.60
C ALA A 59 -7.83 -14.62 13.99
N GLY A 60 -6.76 -13.87 14.28
CA GLY A 60 -6.15 -13.86 15.61
C GLY A 60 -7.04 -13.27 16.69
N ALA A 61 -7.81 -12.22 16.37
CA ALA A 61 -8.74 -11.60 17.30
C ALA A 61 -9.86 -12.54 17.74
N GLN A 62 -10.30 -13.47 16.89
CA GLN A 62 -11.32 -14.48 17.23
C GLN A 62 -10.88 -15.48 18.30
N GLU A 63 -9.57 -15.64 18.51
CA GLU A 63 -9.02 -16.49 19.57
C GLU A 63 -8.77 -15.73 20.88
N VAL A 64 -9.05 -14.42 20.93
CA VAL A 64 -8.97 -13.63 22.16
C VAL A 64 -10.15 -13.99 23.06
N ALA A 65 -9.84 -14.49 24.26
CA ALA A 65 -10.85 -14.84 25.24
C ALA A 65 -11.26 -13.62 26.08
N VAL A 66 -12.58 -13.43 26.22
CA VAL A 66 -13.18 -12.45 27.14
C VAL A 66 -13.96 -13.21 28.20
N TYR A 67 -13.56 -13.06 29.46
CA TYR A 67 -14.22 -13.73 30.57
C TYR A 67 -15.49 -12.99 31.02
N PRO A 68 -16.41 -13.68 31.75
CA PRO A 68 -17.65 -13.07 32.25
C PRO A 68 -17.45 -11.89 33.22
N ASP A 69 -16.27 -11.75 33.80
CA ASP A 69 -15.84 -10.63 34.63
C ASP A 69 -15.39 -9.40 33.81
N GLY A 70 -15.40 -9.50 32.47
CA GLY A 70 -14.98 -8.47 31.54
C GLY A 70 -13.47 -8.40 31.33
N VAL A 71 -12.69 -9.33 31.87
CA VAL A 71 -11.24 -9.38 31.69
C VAL A 71 -10.91 -9.96 30.31
N ILE A 72 -10.09 -9.23 29.56
CA ILE A 72 -9.57 -9.64 28.25
C ILE A 72 -8.25 -10.34 28.47
N TYR A 73 -8.14 -11.61 28.07
CA TYR A 73 -6.88 -12.34 28.14
C TYR A 73 -6.23 -12.39 26.76
N ALA A 74 -4.98 -11.88 26.68
CA ALA A 74 -4.12 -12.09 25.52
C ALA A 74 -3.77 -13.57 25.43
N THR A 75 -4.20 -14.25 24.36
CA THR A 75 -3.87 -15.65 24.14
C THR A 75 -2.73 -15.74 23.13
N ASP A 76 -1.68 -16.50 23.47
CA ASP A 76 -0.61 -16.82 22.51
C ASP A 76 -1.16 -17.56 21.29
N GLN A 77 -2.32 -18.24 21.45
CA GLN A 77 -3.04 -18.90 20.36
C GLN A 77 -3.48 -17.91 19.27
N GLY A 78 -3.95 -16.71 19.65
CA GLY A 78 -4.32 -15.69 18.66
C GLY A 78 -3.15 -15.27 17.79
N GLU A 79 -1.96 -15.14 18.38
CA GLU A 79 -0.76 -14.75 17.62
C GLU A 79 -0.31 -15.86 16.67
N VAL A 80 -0.37 -17.11 17.11
CA VAL A 80 -0.04 -18.28 16.28
C VAL A 80 -1.02 -18.42 15.11
N ILE A 81 -2.33 -18.24 15.34
CA ILE A 81 -3.34 -18.30 14.29
C ILE A 81 -3.18 -17.13 13.32
N ALA A 82 -2.99 -15.91 13.80
CA ALA A 82 -2.73 -14.76 12.93
C ALA A 82 -1.46 -14.96 12.08
N ALA A 83 -0.38 -15.51 12.65
CA ALA A 83 0.83 -15.83 11.92
C ALA A 83 0.61 -16.90 10.84
N ALA A 84 -0.18 -17.93 11.15
CA ALA A 84 -0.52 -18.99 10.20
C ALA A 84 -1.34 -18.47 9.01
N TYR A 85 -2.39 -17.69 9.27
CA TYR A 85 -3.19 -17.07 8.21
C TYR A 85 -2.36 -16.11 7.35
N PHE A 86 -1.49 -15.32 7.99
CA PHE A 86 -0.59 -14.42 7.28
C PHE A 86 0.37 -15.22 6.39
N GLY A 87 1.00 -16.27 6.91
CA GLY A 87 1.96 -17.08 6.16
C GLY A 87 1.36 -17.80 4.94
N VAL A 88 0.08 -18.17 5.00
CA VAL A 88 -0.63 -18.83 3.88
C VAL A 88 -1.04 -17.84 2.80
N GLN A 89 -1.41 -16.61 3.18
CA GLN A 89 -1.97 -15.63 2.25
C GLN A 89 -0.97 -14.57 1.78
N ALA A 90 0.12 -14.37 2.51
CA ALA A 90 1.09 -13.33 2.20
C ALA A 90 1.81 -13.63 0.87
N PRO A 91 1.78 -12.69 -0.10
CA PRO A 91 2.60 -12.80 -1.28
C PRO A 91 4.08 -12.51 -0.95
N THR A 92 4.99 -12.95 -1.83
CA THR A 92 6.46 -12.93 -1.57
C THR A 92 7.06 -11.55 -1.32
N TYR A 93 6.38 -10.48 -1.73
CA TYR A 93 6.82 -9.09 -1.55
C TYR A 93 6.33 -8.47 -0.23
N VAL A 94 5.63 -9.25 0.61
CA VAL A 94 5.15 -8.86 1.94
C VAL A 94 5.86 -9.70 3.00
N GLN A 95 6.26 -9.07 4.10
CA GLN A 95 6.90 -9.73 5.23
C GLN A 95 6.23 -9.33 6.52
N LEU A 96 6.00 -10.33 7.39
CA LEU A 96 5.50 -10.11 8.73
C LEU A 96 6.62 -9.52 9.60
N THR A 97 6.33 -8.47 10.37
CA THR A 97 7.30 -7.87 11.30
C THR A 97 6.93 -8.12 12.75
N GLY A 98 5.64 -8.25 13.06
CA GLY A 98 5.19 -8.57 14.42
C GLY A 98 3.69 -8.82 14.49
N ILE A 99 3.27 -9.51 15.53
CA ILE A 99 1.88 -9.75 15.87
C ILE A 99 1.74 -9.52 17.37
N SER A 100 0.63 -8.92 17.79
CA SER A 100 0.29 -8.71 19.19
C SER A 100 -1.22 -8.90 19.34
N CYS A 101 -1.65 -9.99 19.95
CA CYS A 101 -3.07 -10.26 20.21
C CYS A 101 -3.42 -10.07 21.69
N GLY A 102 -4.61 -9.55 21.97
CA GLY A 102 -5.11 -9.37 23.33
C GLY A 102 -5.93 -8.11 23.46
N ARG A 103 -5.30 -7.02 23.90
CA ARG A 103 -5.97 -5.74 24.15
C ARG A 103 -5.32 -4.63 23.33
N VAL A 104 -6.08 -4.03 22.42
CA VAL A 104 -5.67 -2.83 21.67
C VAL A 104 -6.72 -1.75 21.92
N ASN A 105 -6.29 -0.59 22.46
CA ASN A 105 -7.18 0.53 22.80
C ASN A 105 -8.38 0.11 23.68
N GLU A 106 -8.12 -0.65 24.74
CA GLU A 106 -9.15 -1.12 25.69
C GLU A 106 -10.20 -2.07 25.10
N ARG A 107 -9.94 -2.64 23.92
CA ARG A 107 -10.84 -3.58 23.23
C ARG A 107 -10.13 -4.88 22.90
N PRO A 108 -10.85 -6.02 22.90
CA PRO A 108 -10.30 -7.29 22.45
C PRO A 108 -9.98 -7.20 20.96
N ALA A 109 -8.70 -7.33 20.63
CA ALA A 109 -8.21 -7.13 19.28
C ALA A 109 -6.88 -7.83 19.05
N CYS A 110 -6.52 -8.01 17.79
CA CYS A 110 -5.17 -8.39 17.40
C CYS A 110 -4.59 -7.37 16.42
N GLN A 111 -3.34 -6.99 16.65
CA GLN A 111 -2.57 -6.12 15.78
C GLN A 111 -1.56 -6.95 15.00
N VAL A 112 -1.57 -6.80 13.67
CA VAL A 112 -0.59 -7.40 12.76
C VAL A 112 0.22 -6.28 12.13
N SER A 113 1.53 -6.32 12.32
CA SER A 113 2.50 -5.42 11.73
C SER A 113 3.24 -6.14 10.61
N ALA A 114 3.30 -5.49 9.45
CA ALA A 114 3.92 -6.05 8.26
C ALA A 114 4.63 -4.96 7.45
N GLN A 115 5.46 -5.41 6.52
CA GLN A 115 6.16 -4.54 5.58
C GLN A 115 5.96 -5.05 4.16
N VAL A 116 5.75 -4.11 3.23
CA VAL A 116 5.63 -4.38 1.80
C VAL A 116 6.81 -3.76 1.05
N SER A 117 7.39 -4.52 0.13
CA SER A 117 8.45 -4.04 -0.76
C SER A 117 7.87 -3.45 -2.04
N SER A 118 8.20 -2.19 -2.32
CA SER A 118 7.89 -1.56 -3.60
C SER A 118 8.59 -2.30 -4.77
N PRO A 119 8.08 -2.23 -6.00
CA PRO A 119 8.64 -2.96 -7.14
C PRO A 119 10.05 -2.49 -7.55
N GLY A 120 10.36 -1.20 -7.38
CA GLY A 120 11.70 -0.69 -7.63
C GLY A 120 12.07 -0.53 -9.11
N PHE A 121 11.09 -0.45 -10.03
CA PHE A 121 11.38 -0.40 -11.48
C PHE A 121 11.88 0.97 -11.92
N PHE A 122 11.24 2.04 -11.45
CA PHE A 122 11.59 3.42 -11.82
C PHE A 122 12.01 4.27 -10.61
N LEU A 123 11.44 3.99 -9.44
CA LEU A 123 11.89 4.55 -8.17
C LEU A 123 12.75 3.53 -7.41
N PRO A 124 13.62 3.96 -6.50
CA PRO A 124 14.34 3.05 -5.63
C PRO A 124 13.38 2.14 -4.85
N GLN A 125 13.73 0.86 -4.73
CA GLN A 125 12.98 -0.07 -3.89
C GLN A 125 12.99 0.41 -2.44
N ARG A 126 11.81 0.46 -1.83
CA ARG A 126 11.59 0.89 -0.45
C ARG A 126 10.66 -0.07 0.26
N SER A 127 10.92 -0.29 1.55
CA SER A 127 10.01 -1.00 2.45
C SER A 127 9.01 -0.02 3.04
N ILE A 128 7.73 -0.36 2.97
CA ILE A 128 6.64 0.42 3.58
C ILE A 128 6.06 -0.45 4.70
N SER A 129 6.24 -0.01 5.95
CA SER A 129 5.65 -0.66 7.12
C SER A 129 4.23 -0.19 7.33
N PHE A 130 3.33 -1.10 7.70
CA PHE A 130 1.95 -0.80 8.03
C PHE A 130 1.46 -1.72 9.15
N ASN A 131 0.39 -1.28 9.81
CA ASN A 131 -0.26 -2.01 10.90
C ASN A 131 -1.74 -2.21 10.54
N ALA A 132 -2.24 -3.42 10.70
CA ALA A 132 -3.66 -3.75 10.63
C ALA A 132 -4.13 -4.16 12.03
N ILE A 133 -5.35 -3.74 12.40
CA ILE A 133 -5.95 -4.07 13.70
C ILE A 133 -7.30 -4.71 13.42
N GLY A 134 -7.44 -5.98 13.78
CA GLY A 134 -8.70 -6.71 13.77
C GLY A 134 -9.31 -6.66 15.17
N TYR A 135 -10.52 -6.15 15.29
CA TYR A 135 -11.27 -6.17 16.55
C TYR A 135 -12.17 -7.40 16.60
N LEU A 136 -12.38 -7.96 17.79
CA LEU A 136 -13.38 -9.00 17.99
C LEU A 136 -14.78 -8.40 17.75
N SER A 137 -15.61 -9.08 16.96
CA SER A 137 -17.01 -8.70 16.76
C SER A 137 -17.81 -8.93 18.04
N ASN A 138 -18.59 -7.92 18.45
CA ASN A 138 -19.41 -8.01 19.66
C ASN A 138 -20.47 -9.11 19.52
N GLY A 139 -20.53 -10.03 20.48
CA GLY A 139 -21.65 -10.96 20.66
C GLY A 139 -21.54 -12.31 19.96
N VAL A 140 -20.41 -12.64 19.32
CA VAL A 140 -20.16 -14.00 18.80
C VAL A 140 -19.23 -14.71 19.78
N THR A 141 -19.81 -15.52 20.67
CA THR A 141 -19.02 -16.50 21.39
C THR A 141 -18.82 -17.72 20.50
N ARG A 142 -17.77 -18.51 20.72
CA ARG A 142 -17.41 -19.70 19.93
C ARG A 142 -18.54 -20.75 19.78
N GLY A 143 -19.67 -20.59 20.48
CA GLY A 143 -20.87 -21.42 20.36
C GLY A 143 -21.94 -20.94 19.38
N ASP A 144 -21.82 -19.74 18.79
CA ASP A 144 -22.80 -19.14 17.87
C ASP A 144 -22.34 -19.14 16.39
N GLN A 145 -21.27 -19.89 16.08
CA GLN A 145 -20.77 -20.10 14.71
C GLN A 145 -21.20 -21.45 14.14
#